data_AF-A0AAU1IGX5-F1
#
_entry.id   AF-A0AAU1IGX5-F1
#
_cell.length_a   1.000
_cell.length_b   1.000
_cell.length_c   1.000
_cell.angle_alpha   90.00
_cell.angle_beta   90.00
_cell.angle_gamma   90.00
#
_symmetry.space_group_name_H-M   'P 1'
#
loop_
_entity.id
_entity.type
_entity.pdbx_description
1 polymer ?
#
loop_
_entity_poly.entity_id
_entity_poly.type
_entity_poly.pdbx_seq_one_letter_code
_entity_poly.pdbx_strand_id
1 'polypeptide(L)'
;MPSIEQRLETVMEAPLDTLITSEHRSRPTREMVDSWRLPEADCRELAERGLPDDQFLTPMFQTDAEPTLIPNVVGPRERELATANDRLYELGRWGGHDLTPKIGAVENDGRVLAIRPAPFTAADVHPVLREVYRDLYHPAVDFINSSITQLVQISWRWRAAIPVLLELTEPSGPCSQGEINAYFSRREACERIVLTGIERIDPAIRADDAARTLWGEVVTDPGC
;
A
#
# COMPACT_ATOMS: atom_id res chain seq x y z
N MET A 1 -24.96 4.63 17.76
CA MET A 1 -24.01 3.95 16.86
C MET A 1 -22.63 4.51 17.14
N PRO A 2 -21.56 3.71 17.11
CA PRO A 2 -20.19 4.22 17.31
C PRO A 2 -19.83 5.25 16.23
N SER A 3 -18.97 6.21 16.56
CA SER A 3 -18.50 7.20 15.59
C SER A 3 -17.62 6.56 14.51
N ILE A 4 -17.37 7.27 13.40
CA ILE A 4 -16.48 6.81 12.32
C ILE A 4 -15.08 6.53 12.91
N GLU A 5 -14.57 7.44 13.72
CA GLU A 5 -13.28 7.38 14.39
C GLU A 5 -13.16 6.13 15.26
N GLN A 6 -14.15 5.88 16.14
CA GLN A 6 -14.18 4.69 17.00
C GLN A 6 -14.22 3.38 16.20
N ARG A 7 -14.90 3.38 15.05
CA ARG A 7 -14.96 2.22 14.16
C ARG A 7 -13.64 1.99 13.46
N LEU A 8 -12.94 3.04 13.03
CA LEU A 8 -11.60 2.93 12.46
C LEU A 8 -10.61 2.39 13.49
N GLU A 9 -10.61 2.90 14.72
CA GLU A 9 -9.81 2.37 15.83
C GLU A 9 -10.10 0.88 16.04
N THR A 10 -11.38 0.51 16.07
CA THR A 10 -11.81 -0.90 16.20
C THR A 10 -11.27 -1.76 15.06
N VAL A 11 -11.34 -1.30 13.81
CA VAL A 11 -10.79 -2.03 12.65
C VAL A 11 -9.29 -2.20 12.76
N MET A 12 -8.55 -1.15 13.13
CA MET A 12 -7.09 -1.22 13.23
C MET A 12 -6.62 -2.15 14.35
N GLU A 13 -7.42 -2.34 15.40
CA GLU A 13 -7.10 -3.18 16.56
C GLU A 13 -7.71 -4.58 16.52
N ALA A 14 -8.65 -4.83 15.61
CA ALA A 14 -9.32 -6.12 15.51
C ALA A 14 -8.32 -7.27 15.24
N PRO A 15 -8.59 -8.48 15.76
CA PRO A 15 -7.87 -9.68 15.34
C PRO A 15 -8.00 -9.85 13.83
N LEU A 16 -6.87 -10.09 13.15
CA LEU A 16 -6.86 -10.12 11.69
C LEU A 16 -7.86 -11.13 11.10
N ASP A 17 -8.02 -12.29 11.74
CA ASP A 17 -8.95 -13.34 11.31
C ASP A 17 -10.42 -12.88 11.23
N THR A 18 -10.81 -11.83 11.97
CA THR A 18 -12.18 -11.30 11.90
C THR A 18 -12.37 -10.32 10.75
N LEU A 19 -11.29 -9.86 10.11
CA LEU A 19 -11.32 -8.91 8.98
C LEU A 19 -11.19 -9.61 7.62
N ILE A 20 -10.63 -10.82 7.60
CA ILE A 20 -10.44 -11.60 6.38
C ILE A 20 -11.80 -12.08 5.86
N THR A 21 -12.11 -11.73 4.61
CA THR A 21 -13.31 -12.20 3.92
C THR A 21 -12.89 -13.18 2.83
N SER A 22 -13.53 -14.36 2.76
CA SER A 22 -13.14 -15.40 1.81
C SER A 22 -13.34 -15.00 0.34
N GLU A 23 -14.32 -14.11 0.08
CA GLU A 23 -14.65 -13.61 -1.25
C GLU A 23 -13.51 -12.79 -1.87
N HIS A 24 -12.80 -12.00 -1.05
CA HIS A 24 -11.71 -11.15 -1.50
C HIS A 24 -10.33 -11.74 -1.23
N ARG A 25 -10.25 -12.99 -0.78
CA ARG A 25 -8.97 -13.56 -0.35
C ARG A 25 -8.30 -14.28 -1.51
N SER A 26 -7.26 -13.67 -2.06
CA SER A 26 -6.36 -14.34 -3.01
C SER A 26 -5.16 -14.93 -2.27
N ARG A 27 -4.87 -16.21 -2.51
CA ARG A 27 -3.78 -16.94 -1.85
C ARG A 27 -2.88 -17.63 -2.87
N PRO A 28 -1.55 -17.57 -2.68
CA PRO A 28 -0.66 -18.49 -3.34
C PRO A 28 -0.85 -19.90 -2.76
N THR A 29 -0.48 -20.94 -3.51
CA THR A 29 -0.36 -22.28 -2.94
C THR A 29 0.82 -22.33 -1.97
N ARG A 30 0.75 -23.22 -0.99
CA ARG A 30 1.84 -23.40 -0.02
C ARG A 30 3.14 -23.85 -0.71
N GLU A 31 3.03 -24.77 -1.67
CA GLU A 31 4.16 -25.24 -2.49
C GLU A 31 4.86 -24.09 -3.22
N MET A 32 4.09 -23.14 -3.77
CA MET A 32 4.64 -22.00 -4.49
C MET A 32 5.47 -21.10 -3.58
N VAL A 33 4.94 -20.70 -2.42
CA VAL A 33 5.71 -19.85 -1.49
C VAL A 33 6.84 -20.58 -0.78
N ASP A 34 6.74 -21.90 -0.60
CA ASP A 34 7.82 -22.71 -0.02
C ASP A 34 8.99 -22.88 -1.02
N SER A 35 8.75 -22.69 -2.32
CA SER A 35 9.80 -22.65 -3.34
C SER A 35 10.57 -21.32 -3.35
N TRP A 36 9.97 -20.27 -2.78
CA TRP A 36 10.58 -18.94 -2.70
C TRP A 36 11.55 -18.86 -1.53
N ARG A 37 12.70 -18.21 -1.76
CA ARG A 37 13.65 -17.90 -0.68
C ARG A 37 13.20 -16.66 0.07
N LEU A 38 12.25 -16.84 0.98
CA LEU A 38 11.72 -15.78 1.85
C LEU A 38 11.72 -16.25 3.31
N PRO A 39 11.61 -15.32 4.28
CA PRO A 39 11.46 -15.68 5.68
C PRO A 39 10.26 -16.62 5.90
N GLU A 40 10.43 -17.65 6.73
CA GLU A 40 9.38 -18.68 6.93
C GLU A 40 8.06 -18.09 7.45
N ALA A 41 8.13 -17.06 8.30
CA ALA A 41 6.96 -16.36 8.82
C ALA A 41 6.17 -15.68 7.68
N ASP A 42 6.87 -15.09 6.71
CA ASP A 42 6.28 -14.42 5.55
C ASP A 42 5.62 -15.42 4.60
N CYS A 43 6.28 -16.54 4.31
CA CYS A 43 5.69 -17.62 3.51
C CYS A 43 4.40 -18.15 4.16
N ARG A 44 4.45 -18.40 5.48
CA ARG A 44 3.31 -18.91 6.24
C ARG A 44 2.14 -17.94 6.23
N GLU A 45 2.39 -16.68 6.58
CA GLU A 45 1.34 -15.66 6.65
C GLU A 45 0.67 -15.47 5.28
N LEU A 46 1.46 -15.42 4.21
CA LEU A 46 0.94 -15.26 2.85
C LEU A 46 0.14 -16.47 2.38
N ALA A 47 0.60 -17.70 2.64
CA ALA A 47 -0.12 -18.92 2.27
C ALA A 47 -1.42 -19.12 3.06
N GLU A 48 -1.42 -18.77 4.35
CA GLU A 48 -2.58 -18.99 5.21
C GLU A 48 -3.65 -17.92 5.00
N ARG A 49 -3.24 -16.65 5.00
CA ARG A 49 -4.15 -15.50 5.03
C ARG A 49 -4.32 -14.81 3.68
N GLY A 50 -3.30 -14.85 2.82
CA GLY A 50 -3.33 -14.22 1.51
C GLY A 50 -3.42 -12.70 1.54
N LEU A 51 -3.60 -12.12 0.37
CA LEU A 51 -3.81 -10.69 0.17
C LEU A 51 -5.27 -10.44 -0.25
N PRO A 52 -5.83 -9.27 0.09
CA PRO A 52 -7.11 -8.86 -0.48
C PRO A 52 -6.98 -8.64 -1.98
N ASP A 53 -7.98 -9.08 -2.73
CA ASP A 53 -8.21 -8.79 -4.14
C ASP A 53 -9.36 -7.78 -4.26
N ASP A 54 -8.98 -6.53 -4.53
CA ASP A 54 -9.89 -5.39 -4.62
C ASP A 54 -9.35 -4.31 -5.58
N GLN A 55 -9.98 -3.14 -5.58
CA GLN A 55 -9.62 -2.04 -6.49
C GLN A 55 -8.23 -1.44 -6.24
N PHE A 56 -7.63 -1.65 -5.06
CA PHE A 56 -6.35 -1.08 -4.65
C PHE A 56 -5.21 -2.06 -4.78
N LEU A 57 -5.46 -3.33 -4.54
CA LEU A 57 -4.47 -4.39 -4.64
C LEU A 57 -5.03 -5.52 -5.49
N THR A 58 -4.31 -5.85 -6.55
CA THR A 58 -4.64 -7.00 -7.41
C THR A 58 -3.52 -8.02 -7.27
N PRO A 59 -3.69 -9.05 -6.41
CA PRO A 59 -2.69 -10.08 -6.23
C PRO A 59 -2.45 -10.87 -7.52
N MET A 60 -1.18 -11.01 -7.90
CA MET A 60 -0.73 -11.78 -9.06
C MET A 60 0.56 -12.50 -8.66
N PHE A 61 0.42 -13.57 -7.89
CA PHE A 61 1.55 -14.29 -7.34
C PHE A 61 2.36 -14.97 -8.45
N GLN A 62 3.67 -14.76 -8.42
CA GLN A 62 4.60 -15.43 -9.31
C GLN A 62 4.52 -16.96 -9.16
N THR A 63 4.50 -17.71 -10.25
CA THR A 63 4.48 -19.17 -10.18
C THR A 63 5.87 -19.81 -10.15
N ASP A 64 6.86 -19.11 -10.68
CA ASP A 64 8.23 -19.61 -10.78
C ASP A 64 8.96 -19.52 -9.43
N ALA A 65 9.91 -20.45 -9.22
CA ALA A 65 10.73 -20.51 -8.02
C ALA A 65 11.87 -19.48 -8.00
N GLU A 66 12.26 -18.94 -9.16
CA GLU A 66 13.30 -17.92 -9.26
C GLU A 66 12.67 -16.53 -9.35
N PRO A 67 13.16 -15.53 -8.60
CA PRO A 67 12.57 -14.19 -8.59
C PRO A 67 12.72 -13.49 -9.93
N THR A 68 11.61 -12.93 -10.45
CA THR A 68 11.57 -12.35 -11.81
C THR A 68 11.69 -10.83 -11.82
N LEU A 69 11.37 -10.15 -10.72
CA LEU A 69 11.40 -8.70 -10.66
C LEU A 69 12.80 -8.19 -10.31
N ILE A 70 13.25 -7.20 -11.08
CA ILE A 70 14.54 -6.51 -10.90
C ILE A 70 14.24 -5.03 -10.65
N PRO A 71 14.70 -4.44 -9.54
CA PRO A 71 14.43 -3.04 -9.26
C PRO A 71 15.23 -2.13 -10.20
N ASN A 72 14.60 -1.06 -10.67
CA ASN A 72 15.27 -0.06 -11.49
C ASN A 72 15.96 0.99 -10.60
N VAL A 73 17.26 0.79 -10.33
CA VAL A 73 18.05 1.61 -9.40
C VAL A 73 18.78 2.75 -10.13
N VAL A 74 18.02 3.69 -10.70
CA VAL A 74 18.57 4.81 -11.49
C VAL A 74 19.00 6.01 -10.66
N GLY A 75 18.24 6.38 -9.63
CA GLY A 75 18.45 7.61 -8.85
C GLY A 75 18.93 7.37 -7.41
N PRO A 76 19.23 8.46 -6.66
CA PRO A 76 19.64 8.38 -5.27
C PRO A 76 18.57 7.74 -4.36
N ARG A 77 17.29 8.11 -4.55
CA ARG A 77 16.18 7.57 -3.74
C ARG A 77 16.02 6.06 -3.92
N GLU A 78 16.13 5.58 -5.15
CA GLU A 78 16.05 4.14 -5.43
C GLU A 78 17.22 3.37 -4.79
N ARG A 79 18.43 3.98 -4.75
CA ARG A 79 19.62 3.37 -4.11
C ARG A 79 19.53 3.30 -2.59
N GLU A 80 18.70 4.13 -1.97
CA GLU A 80 18.43 4.06 -0.53
C GLU A 80 17.57 2.82 -0.19
N LEU A 81 16.75 2.37 -1.15
CA LEU A 81 15.78 1.30 -0.94
C LEU A 81 16.23 -0.05 -1.49
N ALA A 82 16.91 -0.07 -2.64
CA ALA A 82 17.27 -1.30 -3.32
C ALA A 82 18.69 -1.26 -3.92
N THR A 83 19.26 -2.45 -4.09
CA THR A 83 20.51 -2.66 -4.83
C THR A 83 20.23 -3.27 -6.21
N ALA A 84 21.16 -3.11 -7.15
CA ALA A 84 21.05 -3.73 -8.49
C ALA A 84 21.06 -5.28 -8.44
N ASN A 85 21.49 -5.86 -7.32
CA ASN A 85 21.53 -7.31 -7.12
C ASN A 85 20.25 -7.84 -6.47
N ASP A 86 19.40 -6.97 -5.93
CA ASP A 86 18.13 -7.40 -5.35
C ASP A 86 17.28 -8.06 -6.43
N ARG A 87 16.59 -9.12 -6.03
CA ARG A 87 15.63 -9.85 -6.86
C ARG A 87 14.37 -10.03 -6.05
N LEU A 88 13.22 -9.86 -6.70
CA LEU A 88 11.94 -9.90 -6.00
C LEU A 88 10.97 -10.90 -6.63
N TYR A 89 10.20 -11.56 -5.78
CA TYR A 89 9.05 -12.39 -6.17
C TYR A 89 7.84 -11.49 -6.38
N GLU A 90 7.19 -11.56 -7.54
CA GLU A 90 5.99 -10.78 -7.84
C GLU A 90 4.82 -11.23 -6.94
N LEU A 91 4.23 -10.28 -6.21
CA LEU A 91 3.07 -10.50 -5.35
C LEU A 91 1.78 -10.01 -6.00
N GLY A 92 1.88 -9.05 -6.92
CA GLY A 92 0.73 -8.41 -7.54
C GLY A 92 1.02 -7.01 -8.02
N ARG A 93 -0.04 -6.21 -8.13
CA ARG A 93 0.03 -4.81 -8.56
C ARG A 93 -0.78 -3.93 -7.64
N TRP A 94 -0.31 -2.69 -7.50
CA TRP A 94 -1.00 -1.66 -6.74
C TRP A 94 -2.00 -0.91 -7.63
N GLY A 95 -3.25 -1.34 -7.68
CA GLY A 95 -4.31 -0.74 -8.50
C GLY A 95 -4.42 -1.37 -9.89
N GLY A 96 -5.52 -1.06 -10.58
CA GLY A 96 -5.99 -1.84 -11.75
C GLY A 96 -5.41 -1.49 -13.14
N HIS A 97 -4.44 -0.56 -13.26
CA HIS A 97 -3.91 -0.16 -14.58
C HIS A 97 -2.52 -0.77 -14.84
N ASP A 98 -2.16 -1.10 -16.08
CA ASP A 98 -0.84 -1.64 -16.44
C ASP A 98 0.35 -0.71 -16.15
N LEU A 99 0.07 0.54 -15.78
CA LEU A 99 1.08 1.55 -15.44
C LEU A 99 1.30 1.63 -13.92
N THR A 100 0.53 0.88 -13.14
CA THR A 100 0.69 0.84 -11.69
C THR A 100 1.96 0.06 -11.32
N PRO A 101 2.61 0.42 -10.19
CA PRO A 101 3.79 -0.30 -9.77
C PRO A 101 3.47 -1.76 -9.47
N LYS A 102 4.37 -2.64 -9.90
CA LYS A 102 4.36 -4.04 -9.47
C LYS A 102 4.83 -4.13 -8.03
N ILE A 103 4.25 -5.02 -7.26
CA ILE A 103 4.63 -5.26 -5.88
C ILE A 103 5.47 -6.52 -5.84
N GLY A 104 6.64 -6.45 -5.21
CA GLY A 104 7.53 -7.59 -5.05
C GLY A 104 8.09 -7.73 -3.65
N ALA A 105 8.34 -8.96 -3.23
CA ALA A 105 9.08 -9.27 -2.01
C ALA A 105 10.54 -9.60 -2.32
N VAL A 106 11.47 -8.90 -1.66
CA VAL A 106 12.91 -9.08 -1.83
C VAL A 106 13.34 -10.45 -1.34
N GLU A 107 14.12 -11.17 -2.15
CA GLU A 107 14.69 -12.47 -1.82
C GLU A 107 15.50 -12.41 -0.50
N ASN A 108 15.30 -13.40 0.37
CA ASN A 108 15.90 -13.58 1.70
C ASN A 108 15.49 -12.54 2.76
N ASP A 109 15.19 -11.30 2.35
CA ASP A 109 14.82 -10.17 3.23
C ASP A 109 13.31 -10.14 3.54
N GLY A 110 12.47 -10.46 2.55
CA GLY A 110 11.00 -10.44 2.71
C GLY A 110 10.38 -9.04 2.65
N ARG A 111 11.19 -7.99 2.71
CA ARG A 111 10.77 -6.59 2.50
C ARG A 111 10.03 -6.42 1.17
N VAL A 112 8.98 -5.61 1.19
CA VAL A 112 8.08 -5.41 0.07
C VAL A 112 8.32 -4.05 -0.56
N LEU A 113 8.57 -4.05 -1.87
CA LEU A 113 8.81 -2.85 -2.67
C LEU A 113 7.80 -2.73 -3.83
N ALA A 114 7.46 -1.49 -4.17
CA ALA A 114 6.77 -1.13 -5.42
C ALA A 114 7.82 -0.86 -6.49
N ILE A 115 7.72 -1.51 -7.64
CA ILE A 115 8.68 -1.44 -8.75
C ILE A 115 7.98 -0.91 -10.01
N ARG A 116 8.54 0.14 -10.59
CA ARG A 116 8.16 0.71 -11.88
C ARG A 116 9.28 0.51 -12.92
N PRO A 117 8.96 0.49 -14.22
CA PRO A 117 9.97 0.41 -15.27
C PRO A 117 10.92 1.62 -15.28
N ALA A 118 10.44 2.80 -14.88
CA ALA A 118 11.20 4.04 -14.79
C ALA A 118 10.56 4.98 -13.74
N PRO A 119 11.30 5.99 -13.23
CA PRO A 119 10.72 7.04 -12.41
C PRO A 119 9.68 7.83 -13.21
N PHE A 120 8.64 8.31 -12.55
CA PHE A 120 7.67 9.24 -13.14
C PHE A 120 8.05 10.67 -12.81
N THR A 121 8.20 11.50 -13.83
CA THR A 121 8.75 12.85 -13.72
C THR A 121 7.86 13.89 -14.39
N ALA A 122 8.22 15.16 -14.25
CA ALA A 122 7.59 16.25 -14.99
C ALA A 122 7.59 16.03 -16.52
N ALA A 123 8.54 15.26 -17.08
CA ALA A 123 8.55 14.98 -18.51
C ALA A 123 7.34 14.13 -18.97
N ASP A 124 6.83 13.32 -18.05
CA ASP A 124 5.76 12.34 -18.29
C ASP A 124 4.36 12.95 -18.15
N VAL A 125 4.25 14.15 -17.57
CA VAL A 125 2.98 14.90 -17.53
C VAL A 125 2.73 15.69 -18.83
N HIS A 126 1.46 15.97 -19.09
CA HIS A 126 1.04 16.77 -20.25
C HIS A 126 1.81 18.11 -20.31
N PRO A 127 2.27 18.58 -21.49
CA PRO A 127 3.14 19.76 -21.61
C PRO A 127 2.67 21.01 -20.84
N VAL A 128 1.36 21.26 -20.81
CA VAL A 128 0.75 22.41 -20.10
C VAL A 128 0.93 22.34 -18.58
N LEU A 129 1.06 21.13 -18.03
CA LEU A 129 1.19 20.89 -16.60
C LEU A 129 2.65 20.84 -16.14
N ARG A 130 3.62 20.75 -17.07
CA ARG A 130 5.04 20.54 -16.72
C ARG A 130 5.62 21.64 -15.84
N GLU A 131 5.23 22.89 -16.06
CA GLU A 131 5.72 24.00 -15.23
C GLU A 131 5.17 23.91 -13.80
N VAL A 132 3.90 23.51 -13.66
CA VAL A 132 3.24 23.32 -12.37
C VAL A 132 3.87 22.16 -11.60
N TYR A 133 4.23 21.08 -12.30
CA TYR A 133 4.82 19.86 -11.74
C TYR A 133 6.31 19.75 -12.03
N ARG A 134 7.04 20.86 -12.16
CA ARG A 134 8.46 20.85 -12.59
C ARG A 134 9.36 20.02 -11.68
N ASP A 135 9.01 19.94 -10.40
CA ASP A 135 9.75 19.26 -9.35
C ASP A 135 9.18 17.85 -9.06
N LEU A 136 8.26 17.36 -9.91
CA LEU A 136 7.65 16.04 -9.77
C LEU A 136 8.67 14.94 -10.00
N TYR A 137 8.78 14.05 -9.01
CA TYR A 137 9.59 12.85 -9.07
C TYR A 137 8.98 11.76 -8.20
N HIS A 138 8.35 10.77 -8.83
CA HIS A 138 8.03 9.49 -8.19
C HIS A 138 9.11 8.49 -8.56
N PRO A 139 9.77 7.87 -7.59
CA PRO A 139 10.87 6.98 -7.85
C PRO A 139 10.40 5.69 -8.57
N ALA A 140 11.35 5.04 -9.24
CA ALA A 140 11.09 3.74 -9.85
C ALA A 140 10.94 2.62 -8.81
N VAL A 141 11.43 2.85 -7.60
CA VAL A 141 11.38 1.93 -6.47
C VAL A 141 10.81 2.68 -5.27
N ASP A 142 9.73 2.17 -4.70
CA ASP A 142 9.12 2.69 -3.49
C ASP A 142 9.06 1.61 -2.41
N PHE A 143 9.21 2.03 -1.16
CA PHE A 143 9.02 1.15 -0.01
C PHE A 143 7.53 0.97 0.27
N ILE A 144 7.10 -0.28 0.51
CA ILE A 144 5.72 -0.59 0.91
C ILE A 144 5.71 -1.09 2.35
N ASN A 145 6.42 -2.17 2.66
CA ASN A 145 6.43 -2.79 3.98
C ASN A 145 7.76 -3.45 4.32
N SER A 146 8.09 -3.54 5.61
CA SER A 146 9.32 -4.20 6.06
C SER A 146 9.27 -5.73 5.91
N SER A 147 8.07 -6.32 5.79
CA SER A 147 7.90 -7.75 5.48
C SER A 147 6.54 -8.06 4.82
N ILE A 148 6.42 -9.27 4.25
CA ILE A 148 5.12 -9.75 3.72
C ILE A 148 4.11 -9.91 4.84
N THR A 149 4.56 -10.36 6.03
CA THR A 149 3.68 -10.50 7.19
C THR A 149 2.99 -9.17 7.53
N GLN A 150 3.72 -8.07 7.48
CA GLN A 150 3.16 -6.73 7.72
C GLN A 150 2.27 -6.28 6.57
N LEU A 151 2.66 -6.54 5.31
CA LEU A 151 1.83 -6.26 4.15
C LEU A 151 0.45 -6.92 4.26
N VAL A 152 0.39 -8.22 4.61
CA VAL A 152 -0.86 -8.96 4.80
C VAL A 152 -1.72 -8.31 5.87
N GLN A 153 -1.13 -8.00 7.03
CA GLN A 153 -1.83 -7.38 8.15
C GLN A 153 -2.40 -6.00 7.82
N ILE A 154 -1.63 -5.16 7.14
CA ILE A 154 -2.04 -3.81 6.78
C ILE A 154 -3.07 -3.84 5.66
N SER A 155 -2.88 -4.66 4.63
CA SER A 155 -3.79 -4.71 3.48
C SER A 155 -5.21 -5.09 3.88
N TRP A 156 -5.38 -6.11 4.74
CA TRP A 156 -6.71 -6.51 5.22
C TRP A 156 -7.36 -5.45 6.12
N ARG A 157 -6.58 -4.78 6.98
CA ARG A 157 -7.09 -3.68 7.81
C ARG A 157 -7.48 -2.48 6.98
N TRP A 158 -6.68 -2.12 5.99
CA TRP A 158 -7.00 -1.06 5.05
C TRP A 158 -8.29 -1.36 4.30
N ARG A 159 -8.41 -2.57 3.72
CA ARG A 159 -9.64 -3.01 3.06
C ARG A 159 -10.87 -2.88 3.97
N ALA A 160 -10.75 -3.22 5.26
CA ALA A 160 -11.84 -3.09 6.22
C ALA A 160 -12.11 -1.64 6.65
N ALA A 161 -11.10 -0.76 6.60
CA ALA A 161 -11.22 0.65 6.95
C ALA A 161 -11.90 1.47 5.85
N ILE A 162 -11.69 1.12 4.57
CA ILE A 162 -12.23 1.86 3.41
C ILE A 162 -13.75 2.08 3.51
N PRO A 163 -14.61 1.07 3.71
CA PRO A 163 -16.06 1.31 3.83
C PRO A 163 -16.43 2.24 4.97
N VAL A 164 -15.66 2.25 6.07
CA VAL A 164 -15.89 3.15 7.21
C VAL A 164 -15.53 4.59 6.83
N LEU A 165 -14.43 4.79 6.09
CA LEU A 165 -14.03 6.11 5.58
C LEU A 165 -15.02 6.66 4.55
N LEU A 166 -15.57 5.80 3.69
CA LEU A 166 -16.56 6.21 2.67
C LEU A 166 -17.89 6.70 3.27
N GLU A 167 -18.17 6.40 4.53
CA GLU A 167 -19.33 6.98 5.24
C GLU A 167 -19.10 8.44 5.65
N LEU A 168 -17.86 8.94 5.59
CA LEU A 168 -17.56 10.35 5.83
C LEU A 168 -18.15 11.20 4.72
N THR A 169 -19.31 11.78 5.01
CA THR A 169 -20.10 12.53 4.02
C THR A 169 -19.50 13.93 3.81
N GLU A 170 -19.15 14.25 2.57
CA GLU A 170 -18.79 15.61 2.17
C GLU A 170 -20.02 16.54 2.32
N PRO A 171 -19.84 17.79 2.80
CA PRO A 171 -20.92 18.76 2.87
C PRO A 171 -21.60 18.94 1.50
N SER A 172 -22.93 18.74 1.44
CA SER A 172 -23.71 18.88 0.21
C SER A 172 -24.09 20.34 -0.09
N GLY A 173 -24.14 20.72 -1.36
CA GLY A 173 -24.70 22.01 -1.81
C GLY A 173 -23.90 23.24 -1.33
N PRO A 174 -24.46 24.47 -1.41
CA PRO A 174 -23.75 25.64 -0.92
C PRO A 174 -23.62 25.55 0.61
N CYS A 175 -22.44 25.16 1.06
CA CYS A 175 -22.05 25.08 2.47
C CYS A 175 -21.11 26.25 2.83
N SER A 176 -21.03 26.53 4.12
CA SER A 176 -20.11 27.55 4.64
C SER A 176 -18.66 27.03 4.62
N GLN A 177 -17.70 27.97 4.54
CA GLN A 177 -16.28 27.63 4.68
C GLN A 177 -15.98 26.88 5.99
N GLY A 178 -16.73 27.18 7.07
CA GLY A 178 -16.58 26.49 8.35
C GLY A 178 -16.96 25.01 8.29
N GLU A 179 -18.03 24.67 7.55
CA GLU A 179 -18.45 23.28 7.35
C GLU A 179 -17.45 22.50 6.50
N ILE A 180 -16.94 23.12 5.43
CA ILE A 180 -15.89 22.54 4.59
C ILE A 180 -14.62 22.27 5.42
N ASN A 181 -14.17 23.26 6.20
CA ASN A 181 -12.98 23.10 7.04
C ASN A 181 -13.18 22.01 8.10
N ALA A 182 -14.37 21.94 8.72
CA ALA A 182 -14.69 20.91 9.71
C ALA A 182 -14.69 19.51 9.08
N TYR A 183 -15.18 19.36 7.85
CA TYR A 183 -15.10 18.11 7.08
C TYR A 183 -13.64 17.70 6.84
N PHE A 184 -12.80 18.60 6.32
CA PHE A 184 -11.39 18.29 6.07
C PHE A 184 -10.63 17.94 7.35
N SER A 185 -10.80 18.70 8.43
CA SER A 185 -10.18 18.37 9.72
C SER A 185 -10.63 17.00 10.25
N ARG A 186 -11.90 16.62 10.01
CA ARG A 186 -12.40 15.30 10.40
C ARG A 186 -11.84 14.19 9.52
N ARG A 187 -11.70 14.42 8.22
CA ARG A 187 -11.06 13.50 7.28
C ARG A 187 -9.60 13.25 7.68
N GLU A 188 -8.83 14.31 7.88
CA GLU A 188 -7.43 14.24 8.33
C GLU A 188 -7.29 13.46 9.65
N ALA A 189 -8.21 13.67 10.61
CA ALA A 189 -8.21 12.91 11.86
C ALA A 189 -8.46 11.40 11.63
N CYS A 190 -9.36 11.04 10.71
CA CYS A 190 -9.63 9.64 10.35
C CYS A 190 -8.43 8.99 9.65
N GLU A 191 -7.80 9.70 8.69
CA GLU A 191 -6.58 9.27 8.01
C GLU A 191 -5.44 9.05 9.01
N ARG A 192 -5.28 9.95 9.98
CA ARG A 192 -4.28 9.82 11.05
C ARG A 192 -4.50 8.59 11.93
N ILE A 193 -5.74 8.23 12.23
CA ILE A 193 -6.05 6.99 12.97
C ILE A 193 -5.56 5.77 12.19
N VAL A 194 -5.86 5.69 10.90
CA VAL A 194 -5.43 4.58 10.04
C VAL A 194 -3.91 4.52 9.96
N LEU A 195 -3.23 5.64 9.65
CA LEU A 195 -1.77 5.71 9.57
C LEU A 195 -1.09 5.32 10.88
N THR A 196 -1.65 5.73 12.02
CA THR A 196 -1.15 5.33 13.34
C THR A 196 -1.34 3.83 13.58
N GLY A 197 -2.44 3.25 13.09
CA GLY A 197 -2.64 1.81 13.08
C GLY A 197 -1.62 1.07 12.22
N ILE A 198 -1.29 1.61 11.05
CA ILE A 198 -0.26 1.08 10.14
C ILE A 198 1.13 1.14 10.81
N GLU A 199 1.49 2.27 11.41
CA GLU A 199 2.77 2.45 12.13
C GLU A 199 2.95 1.41 13.26
N ARG A 200 1.87 1.04 13.96
CA ARG A 200 1.93 0.00 15.01
C ARG A 200 2.27 -1.38 14.45
N ILE A 201 1.88 -1.67 13.21
CA ILE A 201 2.15 -2.96 12.54
C ILE A 201 3.54 -2.92 11.89
N ASP A 202 3.88 -1.80 11.26
CA ASP A 202 5.16 -1.58 10.59
C ASP A 202 5.76 -0.23 10.99
N PRO A 203 6.63 -0.20 12.02
CA PRO A 203 7.22 1.05 12.53
C PRO A 203 8.10 1.81 11.54
N ALA A 204 8.48 1.19 10.42
CA ALA A 204 9.17 1.88 9.33
C ALA A 204 8.26 2.88 8.60
N ILE A 205 6.94 2.68 8.67
CA ILE A 205 5.93 3.58 8.12
C ILE A 205 5.48 4.53 9.21
N ARG A 206 6.16 5.67 9.32
CA ARG A 206 5.85 6.69 10.31
C ARG A 206 4.60 7.46 9.89
N ALA A 207 3.59 7.52 10.75
CA ALA A 207 2.35 8.21 10.42
C ALA A 207 2.54 9.73 10.21
N ASP A 208 3.55 10.34 10.83
CA ASP A 208 3.93 11.75 10.64
C ASP A 208 4.73 12.02 9.34
N ASP A 209 5.25 10.99 8.68
CA ASP A 209 6.01 11.10 7.41
C ASP A 209 5.37 10.24 6.31
N ALA A 210 4.08 9.93 6.46
CA ALA A 210 3.38 9.00 5.60
C ALA A 210 3.37 9.46 4.13
N ALA A 211 3.43 10.77 3.87
CA ALA A 211 3.49 11.35 2.52
C ALA A 211 4.68 10.86 1.68
N ARG A 212 5.69 10.20 2.29
CA ARG A 212 6.82 9.59 1.59
C ARG A 212 6.68 8.08 1.38
N THR A 213 5.54 7.53 1.74
CA THR A 213 5.25 6.09 1.66
C THR A 213 4.04 5.87 0.77
N LEU A 214 4.00 4.73 0.08
CA LEU A 214 2.85 4.37 -0.75
C LEU A 214 1.57 4.30 0.09
N TRP A 215 1.66 3.81 1.34
CA TRP A 215 0.51 3.77 2.25
C TRP A 215 -0.02 5.16 2.62
N GLY A 216 0.84 6.18 2.75
CA GLY A 216 0.37 7.53 2.98
C GLY A 216 -0.36 8.13 1.79
N GLU A 217 0.15 7.89 0.57
CA GLU A 217 -0.55 8.27 -0.66
C GLU A 217 -1.93 7.59 -0.71
N VAL A 218 -1.99 6.29 -0.47
CA VAL A 218 -3.22 5.48 -0.52
C VAL A 218 -4.25 5.90 0.52
N VAL A 219 -3.81 6.22 1.73
CA VAL A 219 -4.71 6.60 2.81
C VAL A 219 -5.24 8.03 2.62
N THR A 220 -4.40 8.95 2.17
CA THR A 220 -4.75 10.38 2.03
C THR A 220 -5.38 10.73 0.69
N ASP A 221 -5.09 9.93 -0.34
CA ASP A 221 -5.65 10.04 -1.69
C ASP A 221 -6.17 8.66 -2.15
N PRO A 222 -7.32 8.20 -1.62
CA PRO A 222 -7.85 6.88 -1.93
C PRO A 222 -8.36 6.72 -3.38
N GLY A 223 -8.06 7.65 -4.29
CA GLY A 223 -8.61 7.68 -5.64
C GLY A 223 -10.09 8.07 -5.62
N CYS A 224 -10.43 9.04 -6.45
CA CYS A 224 -11.82 9.37 -6.79
C CYS A 224 -12.34 8.43 -7.88
#